data_AF-D6MY43-F1
#
_entry.id   AF-D6MY43-F1
#
_cell.length_a   1.000
_cell.length_b   1.000
_cell.length_c   1.000
_cell.angle_alpha   90.00
_cell.angle_beta   90.00
_cell.angle_gamma   90.00
#
_symmetry.space_group_name_H-M   'P 1'
#
loop_
_entity.id
_entity.type
_entity.pdbx_description
1 polymer ?
#
loop_
_entity_poly.entity_id
_entity_poly.type
_entity_poly.pdbx_seq_one_letter_code
_entity_poly.pdbx_strand_id
1 'polypeptide(L)'
;MPNQDSGAAKIIEPLAKFQSKLRPQGKVMIPIYIREYYGIQDGDFVVVIIRVPDESKRVRGRIFAVAKVYDRGVFTIPKKVRDKYGLKVGDFVEILLIDYILVRSQLESKVGPILTPKVQFNEIDESSELQILKKTLN
;
A
#
# COMPACT_ATOMS: atom_id res chain seq x y z
N MET A 1 1.61 46.64 2.88
CA MET A 1 1.59 45.44 2.04
C MET A 1 1.63 44.24 2.97
N PRO A 2 0.57 43.41 3.06
CA PRO A 2 0.60 42.25 3.94
C PRO A 2 1.46 41.15 3.30
N ASN A 3 2.44 40.65 4.04
CA ASN A 3 3.23 39.47 3.71
C ASN A 3 2.31 38.30 3.36
N GLN A 4 2.35 37.86 2.11
CA GLN A 4 1.93 36.51 1.74
C GLN A 4 3.07 35.56 2.12
N ASP A 5 3.12 35.21 3.40
CA ASP A 5 3.85 34.00 3.82
C ASP A 5 3.11 32.81 3.22
N SER A 6 3.54 32.48 2.01
CA SER A 6 3.15 31.29 1.27
C SER A 6 3.65 30.10 2.09
N GLY A 7 2.84 29.64 3.02
CA GLY A 7 3.05 28.37 3.70
C GLY A 7 3.08 27.28 2.63
N ALA A 8 4.27 26.96 2.14
CA ALA A 8 4.47 25.95 1.13
C ALA A 8 3.83 24.67 1.63
N ALA A 9 2.72 24.26 1.00
CA ALA A 9 2.09 22.99 1.32
C ALA A 9 3.15 21.91 1.12
N LYS A 10 3.64 21.32 2.22
CA LYS A 10 4.61 20.23 2.16
C LYS A 10 3.95 19.10 1.37
N ILE A 11 4.35 18.91 0.11
CA ILE A 11 3.84 17.86 -0.75
C ILE A 11 4.38 16.55 -0.19
N ILE A 12 3.46 15.66 0.21
CA ILE A 12 3.77 14.39 0.81
C ILE A 12 3.37 13.31 -0.19
N GLU A 13 4.35 12.67 -0.82
CA GLU A 13 4.12 11.70 -1.89
C GLU A 13 4.42 10.28 -1.43
N PRO A 14 3.58 9.28 -1.78
CA PRO A 14 3.94 7.87 -1.64
C PRO A 14 5.04 7.50 -2.64
N LEU A 15 5.71 6.36 -2.44
CA LEU A 15 6.68 5.82 -3.40
C LEU A 15 6.03 5.61 -4.77
N ALA A 16 4.82 5.06 -4.78
CA ALA A 16 4.03 4.96 -5.99
C ALA A 16 2.53 5.04 -5.70
N LYS A 17 1.77 5.49 -6.69
CA LYS A 17 0.30 5.54 -6.65
C LYS A 17 -0.27 4.94 -7.93
N PHE A 18 -1.14 3.95 -7.80
CA PHE A 18 -1.75 3.27 -8.94
C PHE A 18 -3.09 2.64 -8.59
N GLN A 19 -3.94 2.39 -9.60
CA GLN A 19 -5.16 1.63 -9.44
C GLN A 19 -4.92 0.15 -9.76
N SER A 20 -5.50 -0.74 -8.96
CA SER A 20 -5.52 -2.18 -9.25
C SER A 20 -6.94 -2.69 -9.30
N LYS A 21 -7.22 -3.48 -10.34
CA LYS A 21 -8.48 -4.21 -10.48
C LYS A 21 -8.49 -5.40 -9.53
N LEU A 22 -9.59 -5.59 -8.82
CA LEU A 22 -9.83 -6.73 -7.94
C LEU A 22 -10.10 -7.97 -8.78
N ARG A 23 -9.21 -8.95 -8.65
CA ARG A 23 -9.29 -10.27 -9.29
C ARG A 23 -9.94 -11.30 -8.35
N PRO A 24 -10.26 -12.51 -8.82
CA PRO A 24 -10.82 -13.56 -7.99
C PRO A 24 -10.04 -13.77 -6.68
N GLN A 25 -10.76 -14.13 -5.62
CA GLN A 25 -10.25 -14.30 -4.26
C GLN A 25 -9.72 -13.01 -3.59
N GLY A 26 -9.94 -11.83 -4.19
CA GLY A 26 -9.49 -10.56 -3.64
C GLY A 26 -8.06 -10.19 -4.01
N LYS A 27 -7.53 -10.82 -5.06
CA LYS A 27 -6.17 -10.57 -5.55
C LYS A 27 -6.09 -9.19 -6.19
N VAL A 28 -5.06 -8.44 -5.84
CA VAL A 28 -4.65 -7.19 -6.47
C VAL A 28 -3.18 -7.31 -6.86
N MET A 29 -2.73 -6.49 -7.81
CA MET A 29 -1.42 -6.66 -8.42
C MET A 29 -0.66 -5.34 -8.40
N ILE A 30 0.60 -5.41 -8.02
CA ILE A 30 1.56 -4.32 -8.19
C ILE A 30 2.07 -4.37 -9.64
N PRO A 31 1.93 -3.29 -10.41
CA PRO A 31 2.44 -3.23 -11.78
C PRO A 31 3.90 -3.64 -11.88
N ILE A 32 4.24 -4.35 -12.96
CA ILE A 32 5.58 -4.91 -13.17
C ILE A 32 6.68 -3.84 -13.12
N TYR A 33 6.44 -2.68 -13.74
CA TYR A 33 7.40 -1.58 -13.76
C TYR A 33 7.70 -1.01 -12.36
N ILE A 34 6.71 -0.96 -11.46
CA ILE A 34 6.92 -0.53 -10.06
C ILE A 34 7.78 -1.56 -9.33
N ARG A 35 7.50 -2.86 -9.55
CA ARG A 35 8.28 -3.93 -8.91
C ARG A 35 9.72 -3.94 -9.39
N GLU A 36 9.95 -3.79 -10.69
CA GLU A 36 11.29 -3.72 -11.28
C GLU A 36 12.05 -2.49 -10.77
N TYR A 37 11.39 -1.33 -10.73
CA TYR A 37 12.00 -0.09 -10.23
C TYR A 37 12.46 -0.20 -8.77
N TYR A 38 11.65 -0.77 -7.88
CA TYR A 38 11.97 -0.93 -6.46
C TYR A 38 12.65 -2.27 -6.11
N GLY A 39 12.88 -3.15 -7.09
CA GLY A 39 13.46 -4.47 -6.87
C GLY A 39 12.60 -5.42 -6.01
N ILE A 40 11.28 -5.23 -5.99
CA ILE A 40 10.32 -6.05 -5.22
C ILE A 40 10.09 -7.38 -5.93
N GLN A 41 10.30 -8.48 -5.21
CA GLN A 41 10.16 -9.85 -5.71
C GLN A 41 9.12 -10.67 -4.95
N ASP A 42 8.87 -11.88 -5.43
CA ASP A 42 7.99 -12.83 -4.76
C ASP A 42 8.61 -13.22 -3.41
N GLY A 43 7.81 -13.19 -2.35
CA GLY A 43 8.26 -13.45 -0.98
C GLY A 43 8.54 -12.19 -0.16
N ASP A 44 8.75 -11.04 -0.81
CA ASP A 44 8.94 -9.74 -0.15
C ASP A 44 7.62 -9.21 0.44
N PHE A 45 7.71 -8.14 1.21
CA PHE A 45 6.54 -7.47 1.77
C PHE A 45 6.45 -6.04 1.26
N VAL A 46 5.22 -5.57 1.08
CA VAL A 46 4.92 -4.17 0.80
C VAL A 46 4.10 -3.57 1.92
N VAL A 47 4.39 -2.32 2.23
CA VAL A 47 3.59 -1.47 3.11
C VAL A 47 2.78 -0.56 2.22
N VAL A 48 1.47 -0.69 2.26
CA VAL A 48 0.56 0.01 1.35
C VAL A 48 -0.61 0.63 2.10
N ILE A 49 -1.18 1.66 1.50
CA ILE A 49 -2.51 2.14 1.86
C ILE A 49 -3.44 1.83 0.70
N ILE A 50 -4.48 1.05 0.98
CA ILE A 50 -5.51 0.69 0.02
C ILE A 50 -6.69 1.64 0.24
N ARG A 51 -6.93 2.49 -0.74
CA ARG A 51 -8.08 3.39 -0.80
C ARG A 51 -9.20 2.72 -1.58
N VAL A 52 -10.35 2.60 -0.95
CA VAL A 52 -11.55 2.02 -1.54
C VAL A 52 -12.43 3.17 -2.07
N PRO A 53 -12.65 3.26 -3.38
CA PRO A 53 -13.53 4.26 -3.96
C PRO A 53 -15.00 3.92 -3.75
N ASP A 54 -15.86 4.95 -3.78
CA ASP A 54 -17.29 4.84 -3.99
C ASP A 54 -17.63 4.90 -5.50
N GLU A 55 -18.93 4.93 -5.83
CA GLU A 55 -19.41 5.02 -7.21
C GLU A 55 -18.98 6.33 -7.91
N SER A 56 -18.84 7.41 -7.14
CA SER A 56 -18.36 8.73 -7.58
C SER A 56 -16.84 8.85 -7.59
N LYS A 57 -16.11 7.74 -7.38
CA LYS A 57 -14.64 7.67 -7.30
C LYS A 57 -14.03 8.47 -6.14
N ARG A 58 -14.83 8.82 -5.13
CA ARG A 58 -14.33 9.42 -3.88
C ARG A 58 -13.88 8.31 -2.94
N VAL A 59 -12.86 8.57 -2.14
CA VAL A 59 -12.34 7.60 -1.17
C VAL A 59 -13.33 7.46 -0.02
N ARG A 60 -13.94 6.27 0.12
CA ARG A 60 -14.87 5.95 1.23
C ARG A 60 -14.25 5.06 2.31
N GLY A 61 -13.11 4.43 2.02
CA GLY A 61 -12.42 3.54 2.94
C GLY A 61 -10.92 3.59 2.75
N ARG A 62 -10.17 3.44 3.83
CA ARG A 62 -8.70 3.45 3.84
C ARG A 62 -8.20 2.30 4.70
N ILE A 63 -7.31 1.50 4.16
CA ILE A 63 -6.76 0.32 4.83
C ILE A 63 -5.24 0.41 4.77
N PHE A 64 -4.60 0.54 5.93
CA PHE A 64 -3.18 0.31 6.06
C PHE A 64 -2.91 -1.19 6.01
N ALA A 65 -1.99 -1.61 5.15
CA ALA A 65 -1.64 -3.02 5.01
C ALA A 65 -0.14 -3.25 4.94
N VAL A 66 0.31 -4.29 5.63
CA VAL A 66 1.59 -4.95 5.32
C VAL A 66 1.22 -6.26 4.66
N ALA A 67 1.56 -6.40 3.39
CA ALA A 67 1.12 -7.52 2.58
C ALA A 67 2.32 -8.25 1.98
N LYS A 68 2.31 -9.57 2.07
CA LYS A 68 3.28 -10.42 1.39
C LYS A 68 2.97 -10.42 -0.11
N VAL A 69 4.00 -10.22 -0.91
CA VAL A 69 3.96 -10.30 -2.36
C VAL A 69 4.16 -11.76 -2.78
N TYR A 70 3.27 -12.24 -3.63
CA TYR A 70 3.30 -13.56 -4.26
C TYR A 70 3.48 -13.42 -5.77
N ASP A 71 3.41 -14.56 -6.48
CA ASP A 71 3.59 -14.68 -7.93
C ASP A 71 3.07 -13.47 -8.72
N ARG A 72 3.97 -12.90 -9.53
CA ARG A 72 3.72 -11.76 -10.41
C ARG A 72 3.26 -10.50 -9.67
N GLY A 73 3.74 -10.27 -8.45
CA GLY A 73 3.43 -9.03 -7.73
C GLY A 73 2.05 -9.01 -7.09
N VAL A 74 1.46 -10.18 -6.87
CA VAL A 74 0.10 -10.29 -6.36
C VAL A 74 0.11 -10.25 -4.84
N PHE A 75 -0.81 -9.50 -4.26
CA PHE A 75 -1.18 -9.67 -2.86
C PHE A 75 -2.71 -9.72 -2.72
N THR A 76 -3.18 -10.22 -1.58
CA THR A 76 -4.61 -10.53 -1.39
C THR A 76 -5.23 -9.61 -0.36
N ILE A 77 -6.32 -8.94 -0.72
CA ILE A 77 -7.17 -8.22 0.21
C ILE A 77 -8.05 -9.25 0.95
N PRO A 78 -7.97 -9.35 2.29
CA PRO A 78 -8.71 -10.33 3.06
C PRO A 78 -10.22 -10.23 2.84
N LYS A 79 -10.91 -11.38 2.90
CA LYS A 79 -12.36 -11.47 2.76
C LYS A 79 -13.09 -10.49 3.70
N LYS A 80 -12.65 -10.39 4.97
CA LYS A 80 -13.22 -9.45 5.96
C LYS A 80 -13.23 -7.99 5.48
N VAL A 81 -12.14 -7.54 4.86
CA VAL A 81 -12.04 -6.16 4.31
C VAL A 81 -12.96 -6.03 3.10
N ARG A 82 -12.97 -7.03 2.21
CA ARG A 82 -13.80 -7.00 1.01
C ARG A 82 -15.29 -6.97 1.33
N ASP A 83 -15.73 -7.84 2.23
CA ASP A 83 -17.13 -7.94 2.65
C ASP A 83 -17.59 -6.63 3.31
N LYS A 84 -16.75 -6.03 4.16
CA LYS A 84 -17.05 -4.74 4.83
C LYS A 84 -17.32 -3.62 3.83
N TYR A 85 -16.54 -3.51 2.76
CA TYR A 85 -16.72 -2.46 1.75
C TYR A 85 -17.53 -2.91 0.53
N GLY A 86 -18.07 -4.12 0.52
CA GLY A 86 -18.81 -4.66 -0.63
C GLY A 86 -17.99 -4.78 -1.91
N LEU A 87 -16.68 -5.03 -1.81
CA LEU A 87 -15.77 -5.14 -2.95
C LEU A 87 -15.99 -6.44 -3.73
N LYS A 88 -16.23 -6.32 -5.04
CA LYS A 88 -16.51 -7.41 -5.97
C LYS A 88 -15.41 -7.57 -7.01
N VAL A 89 -15.34 -8.76 -7.61
CA VAL A 89 -14.42 -9.02 -8.73
C VAL A 89 -14.78 -8.05 -9.86
N GLY A 90 -13.77 -7.36 -10.38
CA GLY A 90 -13.97 -6.32 -11.40
C GLY A 90 -13.84 -4.90 -10.88
N ASP A 91 -14.06 -4.68 -9.58
CA ASP A 91 -13.92 -3.36 -8.96
C ASP A 91 -12.46 -2.90 -8.95
N PHE A 92 -12.26 -1.60 -8.77
CA PHE A 92 -10.93 -1.01 -8.63
C PHE A 92 -10.71 -0.51 -7.21
N VAL A 93 -9.48 -0.67 -6.73
CA VAL A 93 -8.96 0.01 -5.54
C VAL A 93 -7.77 0.87 -5.96
N GLU A 94 -7.57 1.97 -5.25
CA GLU A 94 -6.35 2.77 -5.37
C GLU A 94 -5.34 2.28 -4.33
N ILE A 95 -4.10 2.06 -4.74
CA ILE A 95 -3.01 1.58 -3.89
C ILE A 95 -1.95 2.68 -3.84
N LEU A 96 -1.61 3.09 -2.63
CA LEU A 96 -0.43 3.90 -2.34
C LEU A 96 0.64 2.97 -1.80
N LEU A 97 1.75 2.82 -2.52
CA LEU A 97 2.94 2.14 -2.02
C LEU A 97 3.69 3.09 -1.09
N ILE A 98 3.77 2.73 0.19
CA ILE A 98 4.39 3.55 1.22
C ILE A 98 5.83 3.13 1.44
N ASP A 99 6.05 1.82 1.56
CA ASP A 99 7.36 1.25 1.86
C ASP A 99 7.40 -0.23 1.40
N TYR A 100 8.56 -0.87 1.45
CA TYR A 100 8.74 -2.28 1.10
C TYR A 100 9.89 -2.92 1.89
N ILE A 101 9.78 -4.22 2.14
CA ILE A 101 10.74 -5.00 2.92
C ILE A 101 11.25 -6.13 2.04
N LEU A 102 12.52 -6.03 1.63
CA LEU A 102 13.20 -7.04 0.80
C LEU A 102 13.76 -8.14 1.70
N VAL A 103 13.08 -9.28 1.77
CA VAL A 103 13.44 -10.39 2.68
C VAL A 103 14.82 -10.95 2.34
N ARG A 104 15.14 -11.06 1.05
CA ARG A 104 16.46 -11.52 0.57
C ARG A 104 17.63 -10.67 1.08
N SER A 105 17.46 -9.34 1.15
CA SER A 105 18.51 -8.45 1.66
C SER A 105 18.81 -8.67 3.14
N GLN A 106 17.81 -9.14 3.89
CA GLN A 106 17.95 -9.47 5.31
C GLN A 106 18.65 -10.82 5.54
N LEU A 107 18.55 -11.74 4.57
CA LEU A 107 19.21 -13.04 4.60
C LEU A 107 20.72 -12.93 4.39
N GLU A 108 21.15 -12.05 3.50
CA GLU A 108 22.57 -11.85 3.17
C GLU A 108 23.36 -11.14 4.29
N SER A 109 22.67 -10.41 5.17
CA SER A 109 23.30 -9.50 6.14
C SER A 109 23.46 -10.05 7.56
N LYS A 110 22.77 -11.13 8.00
CA LYS A 110 22.96 -11.71 9.35
C LYS A 110 22.68 -13.22 9.48
N VAL A 111 23.60 -13.91 10.17
CA VAL A 111 23.43 -15.23 10.80
C VAL A 111 22.51 -15.07 12.03
N GLY A 112 21.21 -15.33 11.88
CA GLY A 112 20.22 -15.24 12.98
C GLY A 112 18.78 -15.54 12.53
N PRO A 113 17.81 -15.70 13.46
CA PRO A 113 16.42 -15.97 13.10
C PRO A 113 15.82 -14.78 12.34
N ILE A 114 15.25 -15.05 11.17
CA ILE A 114 14.64 -14.06 10.29
C ILE A 114 13.31 -13.62 10.90
N LEU A 115 13.24 -12.38 11.39
CA LEU A 115 11.97 -11.76 11.79
C LEU A 115 11.11 -11.55 10.54
N THR A 116 10.21 -12.48 10.26
CA THR A 116 9.29 -12.36 9.11
C THR A 116 8.21 -11.33 9.45
N PRO A 117 8.03 -10.27 8.63
CA PRO A 117 6.95 -9.31 8.84
C PRO A 117 5.59 -10.01 8.90
N LYS A 118 4.72 -9.56 9.80
CA LYS A 118 3.37 -10.12 9.92
C LYS A 118 2.43 -9.42 8.95
N VAL A 119 1.72 -10.22 8.14
CA VAL A 119 0.64 -9.70 7.29
C VAL A 119 -0.43 -9.07 8.17
N GLN A 120 -0.79 -7.82 7.88
CA GLN A 120 -1.78 -7.06 8.65
C GLN A 120 -2.59 -6.15 7.74
N PHE A 121 -3.85 -5.94 8.11
CA PHE A 121 -4.80 -5.08 7.41
C PHE A 121 -5.64 -4.36 8.45
N ASN A 122 -5.37 -3.07 8.63
CA ASN A 122 -6.03 -2.22 9.62
C ASN A 122 -6.72 -1.07 8.91
N GLU A 123 -7.98 -0.86 9.22
CA GLU A 123 -8.68 0.34 8.76
C GLU A 123 -8.09 1.57 9.46
N ILE A 124 -7.95 2.64 8.70
CA ILE A 124 -7.44 3.91 9.16
C ILE A 124 -8.37 5.04 8.71
N ASP A 125 -8.31 6.16 9.41
CA ASP A 125 -8.95 7.40 8.96
C ASP A 125 -8.01 8.23 8.07
N GLU A 126 -8.53 9.33 7.55
CA GLU A 126 -7.76 10.24 6.70
C GLU A 126 -6.61 10.92 7.47
N SER A 127 -6.84 11.27 8.73
CA SER A 127 -5.83 11.86 9.60
C SER A 127 -4.63 10.93 9.79
N SER A 128 -4.88 9.65 10.04
CA SER A 128 -3.84 8.63 10.20
C SER A 128 -3.11 8.36 8.89
N GLU A 129 -3.81 8.33 7.76
CA GLU A 129 -3.20 8.23 6.43
C GLU A 129 -2.17 9.35 6.20
N LEU A 130 -2.56 10.60 6.48
CA LEU A 130 -1.67 11.76 6.38
C LEU A 130 -0.48 11.67 7.33
N GLN A 131 -0.68 11.18 8.56
CA GLN A 131 0.41 10.99 9.51
C GLN A 131 1.41 9.92 9.06
N ILE A 132 0.92 8.80 8.52
CA ILE A 132 1.76 7.72 7.98
C ILE A 132 2.60 8.26 6.83
N LEU A 133 1.94 8.90 5.85
CA LEU A 133 2.61 9.48 4.70
C LEU A 133 3.67 10.53 5.11
N LYS A 134 3.41 11.33 6.15
CA LYS A 134 4.40 12.30 6.70
C LYS A 134 5.61 11.63 7.32
N LYS A 135 5.43 10.50 8.00
CA LYS A 135 6.52 9.79 8.70
C LYS A 135 7.48 9.10 7.73
N THR A 136 6.99 8.64 6.59
CA THR A 136 7.81 7.96 5.57
C THR A 136 8.82 8.89 4.88
N LEU A 137 8.66 10.22 4.98
CA LEU A 137 9.54 11.22 4.35
C LEU A 137 10.63 11.80 5.26
N ASN A 138 10.71 11.35 6.52
CA ASN A 138 11.72 11.79 7.48
C ASN A 138 12.65 10.63 7.84
#